data_AF-A0A101UTC2-F1
#
_entry.id   AF-A0A101UTC2-F1
#
_cell.length_a   1.000
_cell.length_b   1.000
_cell.length_c   1.000
_cell.angle_alpha   90.00
_cell.angle_beta   90.00
_cell.angle_gamma   90.00
#
_symmetry.space_group_name_H-M   'P 1'
#
loop_
_entity.id
_entity.type
_entity.pdbx_description
1 polymer ?
#
loop_
_entity_poly.entity_id
_entity_poly.type
_entity_poly.pdbx_seq_one_letter_code
_entity_poly.pdbx_strand_id
1 'polypeptide(L)'
;MLLAGHPVRVSVVHPGGVRTGIATTALADAQRQGLAVRPKHLERARVYNEKLLRMPPDKAVSIILDGVEASRPRILVGADARIVDLIVRFAPSRYLGLAVRAERRLFPSG
;
A
#
# COMPACT_ATOMS: atom_id res chain seq x y z
N MET A 1 4.23 -25.05 10.07
CA MET A 1 3.20 -24.79 11.09
C MET A 1 2.05 -25.77 10.98
N LEU A 2 1.15 -25.65 10.00
CA LEU A 2 -0.01 -26.56 9.87
C LEU A 2 0.38 -28.03 9.60
N LEU A 3 1.24 -28.27 8.60
CA LEU A 3 1.70 -29.64 8.27
C LEU A 3 2.51 -30.29 9.41
N ALA A 4 3.21 -29.49 10.20
CA ALA A 4 4.00 -29.94 11.35
C ALA A 4 3.20 -29.97 12.67
N GLY A 5 1.90 -29.67 12.64
CA GLY A 5 1.04 -29.66 13.83
C GLY A 5 1.39 -28.62 14.90
N HIS A 6 2.15 -27.56 14.56
CA HIS A 6 2.53 -26.54 15.54
C HIS A 6 1.38 -25.55 15.79
N PRO A 7 1.15 -25.13 17.05
CA PRO A 7 0.05 -24.23 17.44
C PRO A 7 0.34 -22.76 17.10
N VAL A 8 0.96 -22.48 15.96
CA VAL A 8 1.32 -21.13 15.51
C VAL A 8 0.52 -20.77 14.28
N ARG A 9 -0.18 -19.64 14.33
CA ARG A 9 -0.92 -19.07 13.20
C ARG A 9 -0.13 -17.93 12.56
N VAL A 10 -0.28 -17.78 11.25
CA VAL A 10 0.43 -16.76 10.45
C VAL A 10 -0.58 -16.06 9.55
N SER A 11 -0.52 -14.73 9.52
CA SER A 11 -1.35 -13.88 8.70
C SER A 11 -0.49 -12.96 7.84
N VAL A 12 -0.80 -12.83 6.56
CA VAL A 12 -0.17 -11.86 5.65
C VAL A 12 -1.07 -10.63 5.52
N VAL A 13 -0.53 -9.47 5.87
CA VAL A 13 -1.22 -8.19 5.74
C VAL A 13 -0.86 -7.54 4.40
N HIS A 14 -1.88 -7.18 3.63
CA HIS A 14 -1.75 -6.40 2.40
C HIS A 14 -2.40 -5.04 2.63
N PRO A 15 -1.61 -4.02 3.00
CA PRO A 15 -2.12 -2.68 3.22
C PRO A 15 -2.34 -1.94 1.91
N GLY A 16 -3.43 -1.20 1.85
CA GLY A 16 -3.61 -0.09 0.92
C GLY A 16 -2.85 1.15 1.39
N GLY A 17 -3.26 2.32 0.90
CA GLY A 17 -2.67 3.59 1.29
C GLY A 17 -3.06 4.01 2.70
N VAL A 18 -2.29 3.59 3.70
CA VAL A 18 -2.39 4.06 5.09
C VAL A 18 -1.74 5.44 5.21
N ARG A 19 -2.44 6.38 5.86
CA ARG A 19 -2.03 7.77 6.07
C ARG A 19 -0.88 7.87 7.07
N THR A 20 0.30 7.45 6.63
CA THR A 20 1.56 7.56 7.36
C THR A 20 2.43 8.65 6.73
N GLY A 21 3.51 9.03 7.40
CA GLY A 21 4.49 9.98 6.87
C GLY A 21 5.45 9.40 5.83
N ILE A 22 5.22 8.17 5.33
CA ILE A 22 6.23 7.40 4.58
C ILE A 22 6.76 8.12 3.33
N ALA A 23 5.90 8.82 2.58
CA ALA A 23 6.31 9.53 1.38
C ALA A 23 7.24 10.71 1.71
N THR A 24 6.95 11.44 2.78
CA THR A 24 7.76 12.57 3.24
C THR A 24 9.07 12.08 3.87
N THR A 25 9.01 11.06 4.72
CA THR A 25 10.20 10.45 5.34
C THR A 25 11.15 9.89 4.29
N ALA A 26 10.64 9.22 3.25
CA ALA A 26 11.46 8.68 2.17
C ALA A 26 12.26 9.78 1.43
N LEU A 27 11.69 10.97 1.24
CA LEU A 27 12.41 12.10 0.66
C LEU A 27 13.51 12.63 1.58
N ALA A 28 13.19 12.80 2.86
CA ALA A 28 14.18 13.23 3.85
C ALA A 28 15.35 12.24 3.94
N ASP A 29 15.06 10.94 3.88
CA ASP A 29 16.07 9.88 3.90
C ASP A 29 16.96 9.93 2.64
N ALA A 30 16.37 10.13 1.47
CA ALA A 30 17.11 10.31 0.22
C ALA A 30 18.08 11.49 0.29
N GLN A 31 17.64 12.64 0.84
CA GLN A 31 18.51 13.80 1.03
C GLN A 31 19.69 13.50 1.97
N ARG A 32 19.44 12.81 3.09
CA ARG A 32 20.50 12.43 4.03
C ARG A 32 21.53 11.48 3.41
N GLN A 33 21.13 10.68 2.43
CA GLN A 33 22.01 9.79 1.66
C GLN A 33 22.73 10.50 0.51
N GLY A 34 22.56 11.82 0.36
CA GLY A 34 23.18 12.60 -0.73
C GLY A 34 22.50 12.41 -2.10
N LEU A 35 21.30 11.81 -2.14
CA LEU A 35 20.54 11.66 -3.38
C LEU A 35 19.89 12.99 -3.78
N ALA A 36 19.91 13.31 -5.07
CA ALA A 36 19.33 14.54 -5.58
C ALA A 36 17.79 14.52 -5.47
N VAL A 37 17.24 15.37 -4.60
CA VAL A 37 15.79 15.60 -4.50
C VAL A 37 15.37 16.77 -5.38
N ARG A 38 14.58 16.47 -6.41
CA ARG A 38 14.11 17.44 -7.41
C ARG A 38 12.66 17.87 -7.14
N PRO A 39 12.17 18.98 -7.71
CA PRO A 39 10.78 19.43 -7.54
C PRO A 39 9.73 18.36 -7.83
N LYS A 40 9.94 17.55 -8.89
CA LYS A 40 9.06 16.42 -9.24
C LYS A 40 8.94 15.36 -8.13
N HIS A 41 9.95 15.23 -7.26
CA HIS A 41 9.91 14.27 -6.14
C HIS A 41 9.02 14.79 -5.02
N LEU A 42 9.10 16.09 -4.74
CA LEU A 42 8.22 16.78 -3.78
C LEU A 42 6.76 16.71 -4.23
N GLU A 43 6.51 16.96 -5.52
CA GLU A 43 5.17 16.86 -6.09
C GLU A 43 4.60 15.43 -5.99
N ARG A 44 5.40 14.41 -6.32
CA ARG A 44 4.97 13.02 -6.15
C ARG A 44 4.62 12.72 -4.70
N ALA A 45 5.44 13.12 -3.73
CA ALA A 45 5.16 12.89 -2.32
C ALA A 45 3.87 13.60 -1.86
N ARG A 46 3.60 14.81 -2.35
CA ARG A 46 2.34 15.51 -2.13
C ARG A 46 1.15 14.72 -2.65
N VAL A 47 1.21 14.23 -3.89
CA VAL A 47 0.15 13.40 -4.47
C VAL A 47 -0.05 12.10 -3.68
N TYR A 48 1.02 11.46 -3.21
CA TYR A 48 0.94 10.29 -2.33
C TYR A 48 0.16 10.62 -1.05
N ASN A 49 0.58 11.66 -0.33
CA ASN A 49 -0.02 12.04 0.94
C ASN A 49 -1.49 12.47 0.81
N GLU A 50 -1.83 13.22 -0.23
CA GLU A 50 -3.19 13.78 -0.41
C GLU A 50 -4.17 12.79 -1.05
N LYS A 51 -3.71 12.00 -2.04
CA LYS A 51 -4.61 11.19 -2.89
C LYS A 51 -4.54 9.70 -2.62
N LEU A 52 -3.37 9.17 -2.22
CA LEU A 52 -3.15 7.72 -2.12
C LEU A 52 -3.23 7.23 -0.68
N LEU A 53 -2.57 7.91 0.26
CA LEU A 53 -2.47 7.51 1.66
C LEU A 53 -3.68 7.98 2.49
N ARG A 54 -4.87 7.43 2.22
CA ARG A 54 -6.14 7.93 2.79
C ARG A 54 -6.63 7.21 4.05
N MET A 55 -6.27 5.94 4.25
CA MET A 55 -6.74 5.12 5.38
C MET A 55 -6.17 5.63 6.71
N PRO A 56 -7.00 5.97 7.71
CA PRO A 56 -6.51 6.32 9.04
C PRO A 56 -5.72 5.16 9.68
N PRO A 57 -4.57 5.43 10.34
CA PRO A 57 -3.77 4.40 10.99
C PRO A 57 -4.55 3.58 12.03
N ASP A 58 -5.34 4.22 12.89
CA ASP A 58 -6.10 3.54 13.94
C ASP A 58 -7.07 2.50 13.36
N LYS A 59 -7.73 2.86 12.25
CA LYS A 59 -8.63 1.95 11.53
C LYS A 59 -7.87 0.81 10.85
N ALA A 60 -6.68 1.08 10.31
CA ALA A 60 -5.84 0.05 9.75
C ALA A 60 -5.43 -0.98 10.83
N VAL A 61 -5.07 -0.51 12.02
CA VAL A 61 -4.75 -1.36 13.18
C VAL A 61 -5.93 -2.22 13.57
N SER A 62 -7.13 -1.65 13.74
CA SER A 62 -8.33 -2.45 14.06
C SER A 62 -8.55 -3.58 13.05
N ILE A 63 -8.51 -3.29 11.75
CA ILE A 63 -8.69 -4.32 10.70
C ILE A 63 -7.62 -5.42 10.79
N ILE A 64 -6.38 -5.06 11.11
CA ILE A 64 -5.28 -6.03 11.27
C ILE A 64 -5.53 -6.90 12.49
N LEU A 65 -5.81 -6.32 13.65
CA LEU A 65 -6.04 -7.05 14.89
C LEU A 65 -7.26 -7.97 14.77
N ASP A 66 -8.39 -7.47 14.26
CA ASP A 66 -9.60 -8.27 14.00
C ASP A 66 -9.30 -9.47 13.08
N GLY A 67 -8.45 -9.27 12.07
CA GLY A 67 -8.03 -10.33 11.15
C GLY A 67 -7.13 -11.38 11.80
N VAL A 68 -6.22 -10.95 12.68
CA VAL A 68 -5.33 -11.82 13.44
C VAL A 68 -6.11 -12.64 14.47
N GLU A 69 -7.01 -12.01 15.23
CA GLU A 69 -7.91 -12.68 16.18
C GLU A 69 -8.78 -13.73 15.47
N ALA A 70 -9.36 -13.36 14.33
CA ALA A 70 -10.14 -14.26 13.48
C ALA A 70 -9.28 -15.28 12.70
N SER A 71 -7.97 -15.37 12.97
CA SER A 71 -7.08 -16.38 12.38
C SER A 71 -7.02 -16.33 10.85
N ARG A 72 -7.26 -15.16 10.25
CA ARG A 72 -7.32 -15.03 8.80
C ARG A 72 -5.92 -15.13 8.23
N PRO A 73 -5.64 -16.06 7.28
CA PRO A 73 -4.31 -16.20 6.70
C PRO A 73 -3.91 -14.97 5.85
N ARG A 74 -4.90 -14.19 5.40
CA ARG A 74 -4.71 -13.00 4.57
C ARG A 74 -5.63 -11.88 5.00
N ILE A 75 -5.07 -10.68 5.18
CA ILE A 75 -5.78 -9.50 5.67
C ILE A 75 -5.57 -8.34 4.68
N LEU A 76 -6.65 -7.90 4.03
CA LEU A 76 -6.64 -6.76 3.10
C LEU A 76 -7.11 -5.51 3.85
N VAL A 77 -6.22 -4.53 3.99
CA VAL A 77 -6.49 -3.30 4.76
C VAL A 77 -6.77 -2.16 3.79
N GLY A 78 -8.05 -1.81 3.64
CA GLY A 78 -8.50 -0.74 2.74
C GLY A 78 -9.28 -1.22 1.54
N ALA A 79 -10.13 -0.32 1.03
CA ALA A 79 -10.96 -0.60 -0.15
C ALA A 79 -10.12 -0.67 -1.42
N ASP A 80 -9.09 0.17 -1.51
CA ASP A 80 -8.08 0.16 -2.56
C ASP A 80 -7.33 -1.18 -2.63
N ALA A 81 -6.86 -1.72 -1.51
CA ALA A 81 -6.21 -3.03 -1.46
C ALA A 81 -7.13 -4.15 -1.97
N ARG A 82 -8.42 -4.09 -1.62
CA ARG A 82 -9.43 -5.05 -2.11
C ARG A 82 -9.70 -4.89 -3.60
N ILE A 83 -9.79 -3.67 -4.11
CA ILE A 83 -10.00 -3.40 -5.54
C ILE A 83 -8.81 -3.91 -6.35
N VAL A 84 -7.58 -3.63 -5.91
CA VAL A 84 -6.37 -4.11 -6.61
C VAL A 84 -6.32 -5.63 -6.59
N ASP A 85 -6.61 -6.28 -5.45
CA ASP A 85 -6.70 -7.74 -5.37
C ASP A 85 -7.73 -8.32 -6.33
N LEU A 86 -8.90 -7.67 -6.45
CA LEU A 86 -9.94 -8.05 -7.39
C LEU A 86 -9.45 -7.96 -8.83
N ILE A 87 -8.83 -6.85 -9.22
CA ILE A 87 -8.33 -6.64 -10.59
C ILE A 87 -7.27 -7.68 -10.94
N VAL A 88 -6.33 -7.98 -10.04
CA VAL A 88 -5.28 -8.95 -10.30
C VAL A 88 -5.85 -10.36 -10.46
N ARG A 89 -6.88 -10.72 -9.68
CA ARG A 89 -7.54 -12.04 -9.77
C ARG A 89 -8.37 -12.20 -11.04
N PHE A 90 -9.10 -11.16 -11.44
CA PHE A 90 -10.05 -11.26 -12.57
C PHE A 90 -9.48 -10.81 -13.91
N ALA A 91 -8.40 -10.02 -13.92
CA ALA A 91 -7.77 -9.50 -15.13
C ALA A 91 -6.22 -9.59 -15.09
N PRO A 92 -5.65 -10.80 -14.87
CA PRO A 92 -4.22 -10.99 -14.64
C PRO A 92 -3.33 -10.58 -15.82
N SER A 93 -3.82 -10.65 -17.06
CA SER A 93 -3.06 -10.19 -18.24
C SER A 93 -3.19 -8.68 -18.50
N ARG A 94 -4.14 -7.99 -17.84
CA ARG A 94 -4.47 -6.59 -18.13
C ARG A 94 -4.13 -5.63 -16.98
N TYR A 95 -3.93 -6.12 -15.76
CA TYR A 95 -3.71 -5.25 -14.60
C TYR A 95 -2.49 -4.34 -14.77
N LEU A 96 -1.43 -4.78 -15.44
CA LEU A 96 -0.26 -3.94 -15.73
C LEU A 96 -0.62 -2.73 -16.59
N GLY A 97 -1.38 -2.93 -17.66
CA GLY A 97 -1.86 -1.83 -18.51
C GLY A 97 -2.78 -0.87 -17.76
N LEU A 98 -3.63 -1.40 -16.88
CA LEU A 98 -4.48 -0.58 -16.00
C LEU A 98 -3.64 0.23 -14.99
N ALA A 99 -2.60 -0.37 -14.42
CA ALA A 99 -1.69 0.29 -13.49
C ALA A 99 -0.92 1.44 -14.18
N VAL A 100 -0.39 1.22 -15.39
CA VAL A 100 0.28 2.27 -16.18
C VAL A 100 -0.69 3.41 -16.49
N ARG A 101 -1.94 3.09 -16.87
CA ARG A 101 -2.97 4.10 -17.14
C ARG A 101 -3.34 4.89 -15.88
N ALA A 102 -3.40 4.25 -14.73
CA ALA A 102 -3.62 4.91 -13.45
C ALA A 102 -2.44 5.82 -13.07
N GLU A 103 -1.19 5.36 -13.26
CA GLU A 103 0.01 6.15 -12.96
C GLU A 103 0.05 7.43 -13.80
N ARG A 104 -0.17 7.35 -15.12
CA ARG A 104 -0.21 8.51 -16.02
C ARG A 104 -1.28 9.54 -15.62
N ARG A 105 -2.39 9.10 -15.03
CA ARG A 105 -3.46 9.98 -14.55
C ARG A 105 -3.14 10.62 -13.21
N LEU A 106 -2.47 9.89 -12.32
CA LEU A 106 -2.13 10.36 -10.98
C LEU A 106 -0.92 11.30 -11.00
N PHE A 107 0.04 11.04 -11.90
CA PHE A 107 1.26 11.81 -12.08
C PHE A 107 1.38 12.23 -13.55
N PRO A 108 0.57 13.22 -14.00
CA PRO A 108 0.73 13.76 -15.34
C PRO A 108 2.14 14.35 -15.45
N SER A 109 2.88 13.94 -16.47
CA SER A 109 4.13 14.60 -16.83
C SER A 109 3.76 15.91 -17.53
N GLY A 110 3.81 17.01 -16.80
CA GLY A 110 3.94 18.35 -17.39
C GLY A 110 5.34 18.53 -17.96
#